data_AF-A0A1Y3B7Y7-F1
#
_entry.id   AF-A0A1Y3B7Y7-F1
#
_cell.length_a   1.000
_cell.length_b   1.000
_cell.length_c   1.000
_cell.angle_alpha   90.00
_cell.angle_beta   90.00
_cell.angle_gamma   90.00
#
_symmetry.space_group_name_H-M   'P 1'
#
loop_
_entity.id
_entity.type
_entity.pdbx_description
1 polymer ?
#
loop_
_entity_poly.entity_id
_entity_poly.type
_entity_poly.pdbx_seq_one_letter_code
_entity_poly.pdbx_strand_id
1 'polypeptide(L)'
;NLEQSTKPITTFEFNHDLCLLKDGCDYSQVDFAHKYIGGGVLDQGCVQEEILFVCCPELIVSKLICAKLADNEAIVITGIEQYNEYSGYAEKFKWQCSHEDRQNRDKYGRRFRQILAMDALYFHWSNKKSQYEKNKIDREICKA
;
A
#
# COMPACT_ATOMS: atom_id res chain seq x y z
N ASN A 1 22.59 -6.72 10.26
CA ASN A 1 22.68 -5.89 11.47
C ASN A 1 22.50 -4.44 11.05
N LEU A 2 21.36 -3.82 11.38
CA LEU A 2 21.05 -2.44 10.97
C LEU A 2 22.09 -1.43 11.46
N GLU A 3 22.63 -1.63 12.67
CA GLU A 3 23.59 -0.74 13.31
C GLU A 3 24.98 -0.77 12.65
N GLN A 4 25.24 -1.77 11.80
CA GLN A 4 26.49 -1.92 11.06
C GLN A 4 26.35 -1.52 9.59
N SER A 5 25.16 -1.06 9.16
CA SER A 5 24.95 -0.64 7.77
C SER A 5 25.79 0.59 7.44
N THR A 6 26.58 0.52 6.38
CA THR A 6 27.39 1.63 5.85
C THR A 6 26.80 2.24 4.58
N LYS A 7 25.61 1.79 4.16
CA LYS A 7 24.94 2.32 2.96
C LYS A 7 24.55 3.79 3.19
N PRO A 8 24.86 4.70 2.24
CA PRO A 8 24.42 6.08 2.34
C PRO A 8 22.90 6.19 2.21
N ILE A 9 22.33 7.26 2.77
CA ILE A 9 20.94 7.63 2.55
C ILE A 9 20.77 7.98 1.06
N THR A 10 19.68 7.51 0.45
CA THR A 10 19.36 7.76 -0.96
C THR A 10 18.67 9.12 -1.14
N THR A 11 18.50 9.54 -2.39
CA THR A 11 17.73 10.74 -2.74
C THR A 11 16.30 10.65 -2.20
N PHE A 12 15.77 11.79 -1.77
CA PHE A 12 14.40 11.94 -1.27
C PHE A 12 13.72 13.11 -2.00
N GLU A 13 12.56 12.83 -2.57
CA GLU A 13 11.71 13.84 -3.20
C GLU A 13 10.35 13.86 -2.48
N PHE A 14 9.86 15.06 -2.18
CA PHE A 14 8.58 15.26 -1.50
C PHE A 14 7.68 16.16 -2.34
N ASN A 15 6.46 15.71 -2.55
CA ASN A 15 5.42 16.49 -3.22
C ASN A 15 4.06 16.22 -2.57
N HIS A 16 3.43 17.28 -2.07
CA HIS A 16 2.15 17.24 -1.37
C HIS A 16 0.92 17.13 -2.27
N ASP A 17 1.08 17.35 -3.58
CA ASP A 17 -0.02 17.36 -4.56
C ASP A 17 -0.22 16.01 -5.25
N LEU A 18 0.69 15.05 -5.05
CA LEU A 18 0.65 13.76 -5.74
C LEU A 18 -0.34 12.79 -5.10
N CYS A 19 -1.01 12.02 -5.95
CA CYS A 19 -1.90 10.92 -5.58
C CYS A 19 -1.33 9.59 -6.08
N LEU A 20 -1.30 8.57 -5.20
CA LEU A 20 -0.72 7.25 -5.48
C LEU A 20 -1.16 6.67 -6.83
N LEU A 21 -2.47 6.66 -7.11
CA LEU A 21 -3.04 6.02 -8.30
C LEU A 21 -2.85 6.86 -9.58
N LYS A 22 -2.69 8.18 -9.47
CA LYS A 22 -2.57 9.10 -10.62
C LYS A 22 -1.11 9.34 -11.00
N ASP A 23 -0.26 9.56 -10.01
CA ASP A 23 1.10 10.04 -10.21
C ASP A 23 2.16 8.98 -9.88
N GLY A 24 1.79 7.88 -9.22
CA GLY A 24 2.73 6.85 -8.77
C GLY A 24 3.08 5.79 -9.80
N CYS A 25 2.69 5.92 -11.08
CA CYS A 25 2.79 4.83 -12.06
C CYS A 25 4.23 4.45 -12.42
N ASP A 26 5.17 5.38 -12.27
CA ASP A 26 6.59 5.15 -12.57
C ASP A 26 7.38 4.51 -11.41
N TYR A 27 6.71 4.25 -10.27
CA TYR A 27 7.33 3.78 -9.03
C TYR A 27 6.56 2.59 -8.44
N SER A 28 7.22 1.83 -7.56
CA SER A 28 6.52 0.87 -6.70
C SER A 28 5.64 1.64 -5.71
N GLN A 29 4.34 1.37 -5.75
CA GLN A 29 3.34 2.05 -4.93
C GLN A 29 3.16 1.29 -3.63
N VAL A 30 3.35 1.95 -2.49
CA VAL A 30 3.17 1.32 -1.18
C VAL A 30 1.69 1.34 -0.79
N ASP A 31 1.18 0.17 -0.45
CA ASP A 31 -0.11 -0.02 0.21
C ASP A 31 0.13 -0.09 1.73
N PHE A 32 -0.52 0.80 2.48
CA PHE A 32 -0.49 0.83 3.95
C PHE A 32 -1.42 -0.25 4.48
N ALA A 33 -0.97 -1.48 4.27
CA ALA A 33 -1.81 -2.64 4.37
C ALA A 33 -2.14 -2.99 5.82
N HIS A 34 -3.25 -3.70 5.99
CA HIS A 34 -3.47 -4.50 7.16
C HIS A 34 -2.74 -5.84 7.02
N LYS A 35 -2.29 -6.43 8.15
CA LYS A 35 -1.63 -7.76 8.15
C LYS A 35 -2.47 -8.88 7.53
N TYR A 36 -3.78 -8.67 7.40
CA TYR A 36 -4.63 -9.42 6.48
C TYR A 36 -4.94 -8.51 5.31
N ILE A 37 -4.32 -8.78 4.16
CA ILE A 37 -4.35 -7.96 2.95
C ILE A 37 -5.77 -7.50 2.58
N GLY A 38 -5.90 -6.28 2.08
CA GLY A 38 -7.16 -5.63 1.73
C GLY A 38 -8.04 -5.29 2.93
N GLY A 39 -7.50 -5.26 4.14
CA GLY A 39 -8.15 -4.80 5.37
C GLY A 39 -9.65 -5.10 5.47
N GLY A 40 -10.42 -4.03 5.66
CA GLY A 40 -11.87 -4.03 5.73
C GLY A 40 -12.59 -3.78 4.40
N VAL A 41 -11.99 -4.06 3.24
CA VAL A 41 -12.57 -3.70 1.92
C VAL A 41 -13.93 -4.35 1.64
N LEU A 42 -14.21 -5.50 2.26
CA LEU A 42 -15.50 -6.19 2.16
C LEU A 42 -16.42 -5.90 3.36
N ASP A 43 -16.07 -4.91 4.18
CA ASP A 43 -16.78 -4.49 5.38
C ASP A 43 -16.83 -2.94 5.45
N GLN A 44 -16.55 -2.33 6.60
CA GLN A 44 -16.64 -0.87 6.80
C GLN A 44 -15.35 -0.09 6.50
N GLY A 45 -14.30 -0.74 5.97
CA GLY A 45 -13.02 -0.08 5.71
C GLY A 45 -13.11 0.90 4.54
N CYS A 46 -12.57 2.10 4.71
CA CYS A 46 -12.58 3.14 3.67
C CYS A 46 -11.39 4.10 3.80
N VAL A 47 -10.21 3.56 4.11
CA VAL A 47 -8.97 4.34 4.15
C VAL A 47 -8.09 3.94 2.97
N GLN A 48 -6.79 4.23 3.01
CA GLN A 48 -5.91 4.10 1.84
C GLN A 48 -5.93 2.69 1.20
N GLU A 49 -5.80 1.62 1.99
CA GLU A 49 -5.83 0.23 1.49
C GLU A 49 -7.18 -0.12 0.85
N GLU A 50 -8.31 0.14 1.53
CA GLU A 50 -9.62 -0.25 0.97
C GLU A 50 -10.00 0.59 -0.25
N ILE A 51 -9.67 1.88 -0.26
CA ILE A 51 -9.88 2.75 -1.43
C ILE A 51 -9.07 2.22 -2.62
N LEU A 52 -7.81 1.85 -2.41
CA LEU A 52 -6.97 1.24 -3.44
C LEU A 52 -7.60 -0.04 -4.00
N PHE A 53 -8.10 -0.92 -3.12
CA PHE A 53 -8.71 -2.18 -3.54
C PHE A 53 -10.05 -1.99 -4.26
N VAL A 54 -10.82 -0.94 -3.96
CA VAL A 54 -12.04 -0.60 -4.71
C VAL A 54 -11.71 0.04 -6.06
N CYS A 55 -10.66 0.84 -6.15
CA CYS A 55 -10.19 1.42 -7.41
C CYS A 55 -9.56 0.37 -8.34
N CYS A 56 -8.90 -0.64 -7.77
CA CYS A 56 -8.22 -1.73 -8.46
C CYS A 56 -8.73 -3.09 -7.94
N PRO A 57 -9.99 -3.49 -8.25
CA PRO A 57 -10.68 -4.65 -7.68
C PRO A 57 -9.99 -6.01 -7.90
N GLU A 58 -9.08 -6.13 -8.85
CA GLU A 58 -8.23 -7.33 -9.01
C GLU A 58 -7.43 -7.64 -7.73
N LEU A 59 -7.10 -6.61 -6.94
CA LEU A 59 -6.43 -6.76 -5.65
C LEU A 59 -7.26 -7.58 -4.65
N ILE A 60 -8.58 -7.57 -4.72
CA ILE A 60 -9.46 -8.30 -3.79
C ILE A 60 -9.20 -9.82 -3.85
N VAL A 61 -8.76 -10.35 -5.00
CA VAL A 61 -8.40 -11.77 -5.14
C VAL A 61 -7.27 -12.16 -4.18
N SER A 62 -6.37 -11.24 -3.82
CA SER A 62 -5.32 -11.50 -2.84
C SER A 62 -5.87 -11.92 -1.47
N LYS A 63 -7.05 -11.42 -1.06
CA LYS A 63 -7.71 -11.83 0.19
C LYS A 63 -8.04 -13.31 0.23
N LEU A 64 -8.28 -13.92 -0.93
CA LEU A 64 -8.63 -15.34 -1.04
C LEU A 64 -7.40 -16.25 -0.91
N ILE A 65 -6.24 -15.80 -1.42
CA ILE A 65 -5.06 -16.66 -1.62
C ILE A 65 -3.91 -16.34 -0.66
N CYS A 66 -3.87 -15.14 -0.08
CA CYS A 66 -2.80 -14.72 0.82
C CYS A 66 -3.21 -14.92 2.28
N ALA A 67 -2.36 -15.61 3.04
CA ALA A 67 -2.49 -15.72 4.48
C ALA A 67 -2.11 -14.39 5.18
N LYS A 68 -2.32 -14.35 6.49
CA LYS A 68 -1.85 -13.25 7.35
C LYS A 68 -0.34 -13.07 7.22
N LEU A 69 0.12 -11.85 7.00
CA LEU A 69 1.55 -11.51 6.95
C LEU A 69 2.23 -11.67 8.31
N ALA A 70 3.39 -12.31 8.30
CA ALA A 70 4.34 -12.26 9.39
C ALA A 70 5.15 -10.95 9.37
N ASP A 71 5.87 -10.66 10.46
CA ASP A 71 6.67 -9.44 10.60
C ASP A 71 7.78 -9.28 9.54
N ASN A 72 8.18 -10.37 8.88
CA ASN A 72 9.21 -10.41 7.85
C ASN A 72 8.67 -10.68 6.43
N GLU A 73 7.35 -10.56 6.22
CA GLU A 73 6.70 -10.84 4.94
C GLU A 73 6.03 -9.59 4.35
N ALA A 74 6.00 -9.48 3.03
CA ALA A 74 5.27 -8.45 2.29
C ALA A 74 4.66 -9.07 1.03
N ILE A 75 3.66 -8.42 0.45
CA ILE A 75 3.01 -8.89 -0.79
C ILE A 75 3.33 -7.91 -1.90
N VAL A 76 3.78 -8.43 -3.04
CA VAL A 76 3.98 -7.65 -4.26
C VAL A 76 2.97 -8.12 -5.30
N ILE A 77 2.16 -7.19 -5.80
CA ILE A 77 1.18 -7.44 -6.87
C ILE A 77 1.55 -6.57 -8.06
N THR A 78 1.74 -7.17 -9.23
CA THR A 78 2.15 -6.46 -10.46
C THR A 78 1.14 -6.73 -11.55
N GLY A 79 0.77 -5.67 -12.28
CA GLY A 79 -0.11 -5.77 -13.43
C GLY A 79 -1.55 -5.37 -13.20
N ILE A 80 -1.87 -4.81 -12.03
CA ILE A 80 -3.22 -4.39 -11.69
C ILE A 80 -3.69 -3.24 -12.59
N GLU A 81 -4.98 -3.23 -12.87
CA GLU A 81 -5.67 -2.18 -13.62
C GLU A 81 -6.54 -1.31 -12.70
N GLN A 82 -6.55 0.01 -12.94
CA GLN A 82 -7.49 0.92 -12.29
C GLN A 82 -8.79 1.02 -13.08
N TYR A 83 -9.90 0.79 -12.40
CA TYR A 83 -11.24 0.80 -13.00
C TYR A 83 -12.09 1.98 -12.56
N ASN A 84 -11.75 2.62 -11.44
CA ASN A 84 -12.58 3.66 -10.84
C ASN A 84 -11.77 4.90 -10.50
N GLU A 85 -12.33 6.06 -10.83
CA GLU A 85 -11.94 7.36 -10.27
C GLU A 85 -12.75 7.62 -8.98
N TYR A 86 -12.14 8.34 -8.05
CA TYR A 86 -12.75 8.66 -6.77
C TYR A 86 -12.37 10.06 -6.29
N SER A 87 -13.13 10.53 -5.31
CA SER A 87 -12.80 11.71 -4.51
C SER A 87 -13.09 11.49 -3.05
N GLY A 88 -12.50 12.35 -2.22
CA GLY A 88 -12.63 12.26 -0.78
C GLY A 88 -11.88 11.06 -0.20
N TYR A 89 -12.05 10.87 1.10
CA TYR A 89 -11.36 9.87 1.90
C TYR A 89 -12.23 9.52 3.11
N ALA A 90 -12.19 8.28 3.59
CA ALA A 90 -13.04 7.81 4.68
C ALA A 90 -14.51 8.16 4.44
N GLU A 91 -15.17 8.78 5.40
CA GLU A 91 -16.59 9.15 5.32
C GLU A 91 -16.96 10.05 4.12
N LYS A 92 -15.97 10.74 3.53
CA LYS A 92 -16.17 11.61 2.36
C LYS A 92 -15.91 10.90 1.03
N PHE A 93 -15.51 9.63 1.05
CA PHE A 93 -15.23 8.87 -0.16
C PHE A 93 -16.45 8.81 -1.07
N LYS A 94 -16.24 9.08 -2.34
CA LYS A 94 -17.25 8.98 -3.40
C LYS A 94 -16.61 8.47 -4.67
N TRP A 95 -17.23 7.45 -5.25
CA TRP A 95 -16.99 7.09 -6.63
C TRP A 95 -17.33 8.28 -7.54
N GLN A 96 -16.45 8.59 -8.49
CA GLN A 96 -16.65 9.68 -9.44
C GLN A 96 -17.12 9.18 -10.79
N CYS A 97 -16.36 8.29 -11.40
CA CYS A 97 -16.64 7.72 -12.72
C CYS A 97 -15.79 6.47 -12.97
N SER A 98 -16.06 5.78 -14.06
CA SER A 98 -15.17 4.74 -14.60
C SER A 98 -13.84 5.34 -15.05
N HIS A 99 -12.75 4.64 -14.79
CA HIS A 99 -11.41 4.96 -15.28
C HIS A 99 -11.06 4.05 -16.45
N GLU A 100 -10.46 4.62 -17.51
CA GLU A 100 -9.86 3.86 -18.60
C GLU A 100 -8.34 3.86 -18.40
N ASP A 101 -7.79 2.74 -17.92
CA ASP A 101 -6.36 2.65 -17.64
C ASP A 101 -5.54 2.55 -18.93
N ARG A 102 -4.77 3.60 -19.19
CA ARG A 102 -3.92 3.76 -20.38
C ARG A 102 -2.46 3.41 -20.10
N GLN A 103 -2.14 2.85 -18.93
CA GLN A 103 -0.78 2.41 -18.64
C GLN A 103 -0.33 1.37 -19.67
N ASN A 104 0.92 1.47 -20.10
CA ASN A 104 1.51 0.50 -21.00
C ASN A 104 1.52 -0.89 -20.36
N ARG A 105 1.62 -1.93 -21.19
CA ARG A 105 1.74 -3.32 -20.74
C ARG A 105 3.15 -3.84 -21.02
N ASP A 106 3.62 -4.70 -20.14
CA ASP A 106 4.88 -5.42 -20.34
C ASP A 106 4.71 -6.60 -21.32
N LYS A 107 5.80 -7.32 -21.58
CA LYS A 107 5.82 -8.50 -22.47
C LYS A 107 4.93 -9.67 -22.02
N TYR A 108 4.45 -9.66 -20.77
CA TYR A 108 3.54 -10.65 -20.22
C TYR A 108 2.08 -10.17 -20.20
N GLY A 109 1.80 -8.98 -20.77
CA GLY A 109 0.47 -8.39 -20.81
C GLY A 109 0.04 -7.72 -19.50
N ARG A 110 0.94 -7.54 -18.53
CA ARG A 110 0.66 -6.90 -17.24
C ARG A 110 0.78 -5.39 -17.38
N ARG A 111 -0.12 -4.60 -16.77
CA ARG A 111 0.05 -3.14 -16.69
C ARG A 111 1.34 -2.78 -15.95
N PHE A 112 2.00 -1.68 -16.32
CA PHE A 112 3.12 -1.13 -15.55
C PHE A 112 2.63 -0.46 -14.27
N ARG A 113 2.17 -1.29 -13.34
CA ARG A 113 1.76 -0.89 -12.00
C ARG A 113 2.15 -1.99 -11.04
N GLN A 114 2.84 -1.61 -9.97
CA GLN A 114 3.28 -2.52 -8.92
C GLN A 114 2.86 -1.96 -7.57
N ILE A 115 2.12 -2.77 -6.82
CA ILE A 115 1.75 -2.51 -5.43
C ILE A 115 2.64 -3.35 -4.52
N LEU A 116 3.20 -2.70 -3.50
CA LEU A 116 3.93 -3.31 -2.39
C LEU A 116 3.10 -3.12 -1.12
N ALA A 117 2.45 -4.18 -0.66
CA ALA A 117 1.63 -4.18 0.54
C ALA A 117 2.45 -4.61 1.76
N MET A 118 2.54 -3.70 2.74
CA MET A 118 3.29 -3.86 3.98
C MET A 118 2.49 -3.34 5.15
N ASP A 119 2.36 -4.15 6.20
CA ASP A 119 1.61 -3.77 7.39
C ASP A 119 2.48 -3.10 8.44
N ALA A 120 2.00 -2.00 9.01
CA ALA A 120 2.62 -1.33 10.15
C ALA A 120 2.08 -1.85 11.49
N LEU A 121 2.84 -1.70 12.56
CA LEU A 121 2.36 -1.94 13.91
C LEU A 121 1.34 -0.87 14.30
N TYR A 122 0.25 -1.32 14.94
CA TYR A 122 -0.73 -0.41 15.51
C TYR A 122 -0.26 0.09 16.89
N PHE A 123 -0.11 1.42 17.01
CA PHE A 123 0.22 2.09 18.27
C PHE A 123 -0.98 2.88 18.81
N HIS A 124 -1.64 2.33 19.82
CA HIS A 124 -2.75 3.02 20.50
C HIS A 124 -2.27 4.33 21.16
N TRP A 125 -3.14 5.35 21.19
CA TRP A 125 -2.78 6.71 21.67
C TRP A 125 -2.20 6.74 23.08
N SER A 126 -2.70 5.87 23.97
CA SER A 126 -2.24 5.78 25.37
C SER A 126 -0.84 5.18 25.51
N ASN A 127 -0.36 4.44 24.50
CA ASN A 127 0.96 3.81 24.48
C ASN A 127 1.78 4.18 23.24
N LYS A 128 1.51 5.33 22.61
CA LYS A 128 2.19 5.73 21.37
C LYS A 128 3.71 5.86 21.51
N LYS A 129 4.22 6.09 22.73
CA LYS A 129 5.67 6.18 22.98
C LYS A 129 6.40 4.84 22.81
N SER A 130 5.70 3.71 22.89
CA SER A 130 6.31 2.39 22.64
C SER A 130 6.85 2.22 21.22
N GLN A 131 6.41 3.03 20.26
CA GLN A 131 6.96 3.01 18.88
C GLN A 131 8.48 3.29 18.83
N TYR A 132 9.01 3.95 19.86
CA TYR A 132 10.44 4.27 19.97
C TYR A 132 11.26 3.16 20.64
N GLU A 133 10.63 2.07 21.09
CA GLU A 133 11.34 0.91 21.61
C GLU A 133 12.14 0.24 20.47
N LYS A 134 13.37 -0.19 20.78
CA LYS A 134 14.31 -0.71 19.77
C LYS A 134 13.74 -1.86 18.94
N ASN A 135 13.06 -2.81 19.58
CA ASN A 135 12.40 -3.93 18.91
C ASN A 135 11.26 -3.50 17.97
N LYS A 136 10.57 -2.40 18.26
CA LYS A 136 9.50 -1.84 17.41
C LYS A 136 10.10 -1.12 16.20
N ILE A 137 11.12 -0.31 16.42
CA ILE A 137 11.89 0.34 15.35
C ILE A 137 12.49 -0.72 14.41
N ASP A 138 13.16 -1.74 14.96
CA ASP A 138 13.78 -2.81 14.16
C ASP A 138 12.75 -3.57 13.33
N ARG A 139 11.55 -3.80 13.89
CA ARG A 139 10.45 -4.45 13.16
C ARG A 139 10.02 -3.60 11.96
N GLU A 140 9.77 -2.31 12.14
CA GLU A 140 9.31 -1.45 11.03
C GLU A 140 10.40 -1.23 9.97
N ILE A 141 11.67 -1.15 10.37
CA ILE A 141 12.79 -1.07 9.41
C ILE A 141 12.94 -2.38 8.62
N CYS A 142 12.75 -3.54 9.25
CA CYS A 142 12.81 -4.82 8.54
C CYS A 142 11.59 -5.08 7.64
N LYS A 143 10.44 -4.51 7.98
CA LYS A 143 9.22 -4.61 7.18
C LYS A 143 9.34 -3.80 5.88
N ALA A 144 9.91 -2.59 5.97
CA ALA A 144 10.12 -1.67 4.85
C ALA A 144 11.31 -2.07 3.95
#